data_AF-A2F2D2-F1
#
_entry.id   AF-A2F2D2-F1
#
_cell.length_a   1.000
_cell.length_b   1.000
_cell.length_c   1.000
_cell.angle_alpha   90.00
_cell.angle_beta   90.00
_cell.angle_gamma   90.00
#
_symmetry.space_group_name_H-M   'P 1'
#
loop_
_entity.id
_entity.type
_entity.pdbx_description
1 polymer ?
#
loop_
_entity_poly.entity_id
_entity_poly.type
_entity_poly.pdbx_seq_one_letter_code
_entity_poly.pdbx_strand_id
1 'polypeptide(L)'
;MSQLIQNFEYIAAHIKDYIDENKLFSTFEIQDIKKIMKFTTLTTNDFITLMIQSQSEINANELYTSTRKANVSIQNYEEVVSILKSLNKYMKLGILGGVVDFLIQFQKDISDSDIKIQNLQI
;
A
#
# COMPACT_ATOMS: atom_id res chain seq x y z
N MET A 1 -8.11 -33.60 -18.42
CA MET A 1 -7.95 -32.86 -17.15
C MET A 1 -8.60 -31.51 -17.31
N SER A 2 -9.61 -31.17 -16.52
CA SER A 2 -10.18 -29.82 -16.48
C SER A 2 -9.21 -28.92 -15.70
N GLN A 3 -8.63 -27.92 -16.37
CA GLN A 3 -7.96 -26.83 -15.66
C GLN A 3 -9.03 -26.06 -14.88
N LEU A 4 -8.91 -26.03 -13.56
CA LEU A 4 -9.73 -25.16 -12.73
C LEU A 4 -9.34 -23.72 -13.10
N ILE A 5 -10.24 -23.00 -13.76
CA ILE A 5 -10.03 -21.59 -14.08
C ILE A 5 -10.09 -20.83 -12.75
N GLN A 6 -8.95 -20.29 -12.29
CA GLN A 6 -8.93 -19.44 -11.11
C GLN A 6 -9.72 -18.17 -11.38
N ASN A 7 -10.74 -17.92 -10.55
CA ASN A 7 -11.50 -16.68 -10.59
C ASN A 7 -10.77 -15.61 -9.76
N PHE A 8 -9.90 -14.84 -10.42
CA PHE A 8 -9.11 -13.78 -9.77
C PHE A 8 -9.95 -12.64 -9.20
N GLU A 9 -11.12 -12.35 -9.77
CA GLU A 9 -12.05 -11.34 -9.23
C GLU A 9 -12.64 -11.80 -7.90
N TYR A 10 -13.04 -13.07 -7.82
CA TYR A 10 -13.51 -13.67 -6.56
C TYR A 10 -12.40 -13.66 -5.50
N ILE A 11 -11.20 -14.09 -5.86
CA ILE A 11 -10.06 -14.07 -4.91
C ILE A 11 -9.77 -12.64 -4.44
N ALA A 12 -9.81 -11.65 -5.34
CA ALA A 12 -9.60 -10.25 -4.98
C ALA A 12 -10.69 -9.70 -4.04
N ALA A 13 -11.96 -10.09 -4.23
CA ALA A 13 -13.06 -9.73 -3.34
C ALA A 13 -12.88 -10.29 -1.91
N HIS A 14 -12.16 -11.41 -1.80
CA HIS A 14 -11.82 -12.09 -0.55
C HIS A 14 -10.35 -11.90 -0.14
N ILE A 15 -9.66 -10.89 -0.67
CA ILE A 15 -8.22 -10.71 -0.45
C ILE A 15 -7.88 -10.58 1.04
N LYS A 16 -8.80 -10.00 1.81
CA LYS A 16 -8.62 -9.72 3.23
C LYS A 16 -8.41 -11.01 4.02
N ASP A 17 -9.09 -12.08 3.68
CA ASP A 17 -8.95 -13.38 4.35
C ASP A 17 -7.50 -13.89 4.21
N TYR A 18 -6.90 -13.74 3.02
CA TYR A 18 -5.51 -14.14 2.78
C TYR A 18 -4.48 -13.23 3.46
N ILE A 19 -4.79 -11.94 3.62
CA ILE A 19 -3.93 -10.99 4.35
C ILE A 19 -4.02 -11.27 5.85
N ASP A 20 -5.22 -11.41 6.39
CA ASP A 20 -5.45 -11.64 7.82
C ASP A 20 -4.83 -12.98 8.27
N GLU A 21 -4.81 -13.99 7.40
CA GLU A 21 -4.16 -15.28 7.65
C GLU A 21 -2.65 -15.33 7.29
N ASN A 22 -2.07 -14.25 6.75
CA ASN A 22 -0.70 -14.21 6.24
C ASN A 22 -0.38 -15.34 5.24
N LYS A 23 -1.28 -15.58 4.29
CA LYS A 23 -1.19 -16.70 3.34
C LYS A 23 -1.07 -16.30 1.89
N LEU A 24 -1.19 -15.02 1.55
CA LEU A 24 -1.22 -14.58 0.16
C LEU A 24 0.01 -15.05 -0.63
N PHE A 25 1.21 -14.78 -0.11
CA PHE A 25 2.47 -15.09 -0.78
C PHE A 25 2.86 -16.57 -0.73
N SER A 26 2.35 -17.31 0.27
CA SER A 26 2.58 -18.76 0.37
C SER A 26 1.58 -19.58 -0.45
N THR A 27 0.43 -18.99 -0.81
CA THR A 27 -0.67 -19.68 -1.52
C THR A 27 -0.61 -19.46 -3.03
N PHE A 28 -0.24 -18.25 -3.46
CA PHE A 28 -0.28 -17.87 -4.87
C PHE A 28 1.10 -17.57 -5.43
N GLU A 29 1.32 -17.98 -6.67
CA GLU A 29 2.50 -17.55 -7.42
C GLU A 29 2.44 -16.04 -7.69
N ILE A 30 3.61 -15.42 -7.85
CA ILE A 30 3.76 -13.99 -8.13
C ILE A 30 2.92 -13.52 -9.35
N GLN A 31 2.80 -14.35 -10.39
CA GLN A 31 2.01 -14.01 -11.57
C GLN A 31 0.51 -14.00 -11.29
N ASP A 32 0.04 -14.85 -10.38
CA ASP A 32 -1.36 -14.90 -9.98
C ASP A 32 -1.68 -13.77 -9.01
N ILE A 33 -0.80 -13.45 -8.06
CA ILE A 33 -0.91 -12.24 -7.23
C ILE A 33 -1.05 -11.00 -8.11
N LYS A 34 -0.26 -10.86 -9.17
CA LYS A 34 -0.36 -9.75 -10.12
C LYS A 34 -1.73 -9.65 -10.80
N LYS A 35 -2.40 -10.78 -11.06
CA LYS A 35 -3.75 -10.80 -11.65
C LYS A 35 -4.81 -10.46 -10.60
N ILE A 36 -4.69 -11.00 -9.39
CA ILE A 36 -5.55 -10.69 -8.23
C ILE A 36 -5.50 -9.18 -7.95
N MET A 37 -4.30 -8.61 -7.85
CA MET A 37 -4.08 -7.20 -7.54
C MET A 37 -4.76 -6.26 -8.53
N LYS A 38 -4.95 -6.65 -9.80
CA LYS A 38 -5.68 -5.84 -10.79
C LYS A 38 -7.13 -5.53 -10.37
N PHE A 39 -7.75 -6.42 -9.60
CA PHE A 39 -9.14 -6.30 -9.14
C PHE A 39 -9.24 -5.90 -7.67
N THR A 40 -8.10 -5.66 -7.02
CA THR A 40 -8.03 -5.46 -5.57
C THR A 40 -8.03 -3.97 -5.24
N THR A 41 -8.89 -3.57 -4.30
CA THR A 41 -8.78 -2.30 -3.58
C THR A 41 -8.49 -2.60 -2.11
N LEU A 42 -7.36 -2.11 -1.60
CA LEU A 42 -6.92 -2.31 -0.23
C LEU A 42 -7.18 -1.06 0.59
N THR A 43 -7.41 -1.21 1.90
CA THR A 43 -7.20 -0.08 2.81
C THR A 43 -5.70 0.20 2.96
N THR A 44 -5.35 1.39 3.42
CA THR A 44 -3.97 1.73 3.76
C THR A 44 -3.35 0.69 4.72
N ASN A 45 -4.10 0.22 5.71
CA ASN A 45 -3.62 -0.78 6.67
C ASN A 45 -3.41 -2.16 6.03
N ASP A 46 -4.35 -2.63 5.21
CA ASP A 46 -4.18 -3.93 4.54
C ASP A 46 -2.98 -3.91 3.59
N PHE A 47 -2.76 -2.78 2.89
CA PHE A 47 -1.60 -2.61 2.01
C PHE A 47 -0.27 -2.64 2.76
N ILE A 48 -0.18 -1.94 3.89
CA ILE A 48 1.03 -1.95 4.74
C ILE A 48 1.27 -3.33 5.33
N THR A 49 0.23 -4.00 5.83
CA THR A 49 0.31 -5.37 6.35
C THR A 49 0.84 -6.32 5.27
N LEU A 50 0.32 -6.24 4.05
CA LEU A 50 0.78 -7.04 2.92
C LEU A 50 2.27 -6.80 2.60
N MET A 51 2.75 -5.55 2.65
CA MET A 51 4.19 -5.29 2.48
C MET A 51 5.05 -5.91 3.57
N ILE A 52 4.61 -5.84 4.84
CA ILE A 52 5.33 -6.44 5.97
C ILE A 52 5.43 -7.95 5.78
N GLN A 53 4.31 -8.60 5.45
CA GLN A 53 4.23 -10.04 5.22
C GLN A 53 5.12 -10.51 4.07
N SER A 54 5.26 -9.69 3.03
CA SER A 54 6.09 -10.05 1.87
C SER A 54 7.59 -10.18 2.17
N GLN A 55 8.08 -9.59 3.27
CA GLN A 55 9.51 -9.49 3.55
C GLN A 55 10.22 -10.84 3.73
N SER A 56 9.51 -11.86 4.25
CA SER A 56 10.05 -13.21 4.42
C SER A 56 9.92 -14.08 3.18
N GLU A 57 9.02 -13.72 2.26
CA GLU A 57 8.59 -14.59 1.16
C GLU A 57 9.21 -14.21 -0.18
N ILE A 58 9.36 -12.90 -0.45
CA ILE A 58 9.74 -12.41 -1.78
C ILE A 58 10.65 -11.19 -1.70
N ASN A 59 11.38 -10.91 -2.78
CA ASN A 59 12.25 -9.74 -2.83
C ASN A 59 11.49 -8.46 -3.23
N ALA A 60 12.11 -7.30 -3.01
CA ALA A 60 11.51 -5.98 -3.28
C ALA A 60 11.02 -5.78 -4.73
N ASN A 61 11.73 -6.35 -5.72
CA ASN A 61 11.34 -6.23 -7.13
C ASN A 61 10.12 -7.09 -7.46
N GLU A 62 10.04 -8.29 -6.88
CA GLU A 62 8.87 -9.16 -6.97
C GLU A 62 7.66 -8.53 -6.27
N LEU A 63 7.86 -7.96 -5.08
CA LEU A 63 6.82 -7.23 -4.35
C LEU A 63 6.27 -6.07 -5.18
N TYR A 64 7.14 -5.23 -5.74
CA TYR A 64 6.73 -4.13 -6.60
C TYR A 64 5.96 -4.63 -7.82
N THR A 65 6.50 -5.63 -8.52
CA THR A 65 5.91 -6.13 -9.78
C THR A 65 4.56 -6.82 -9.57
N SER A 66 4.38 -7.52 -8.45
CA SER A 66 3.14 -8.23 -8.13
C SER A 66 2.04 -7.33 -7.60
N THR A 67 2.38 -6.29 -6.82
CA THR A 67 1.37 -5.49 -6.11
C THR A 67 1.01 -4.15 -6.76
N ARG A 68 1.85 -3.62 -7.67
CA ARG A 68 1.67 -2.30 -8.33
C ARG A 68 0.35 -2.07 -9.09
N LYS A 69 -0.49 -3.10 -9.25
CA LYS A 69 -1.80 -2.99 -9.93
C LYS A 69 -2.96 -2.78 -8.96
N ALA A 70 -2.75 -2.98 -7.66
CA ALA A 70 -3.76 -2.74 -6.65
C ALA A 70 -4.09 -1.25 -6.54
N ASN A 71 -5.36 -0.97 -6.26
CA ASN A 71 -5.77 0.34 -5.77
C ASN A 71 -5.64 0.36 -4.24
N VAL A 72 -5.37 1.54 -3.66
CA VAL A 72 -5.36 1.74 -2.21
C VAL A 72 -6.31 2.89 -1.89
N SER A 73 -7.28 2.63 -1.02
CA SER A 73 -8.20 3.65 -0.52
C SER A 73 -7.50 4.46 0.57
N ILE A 74 -7.41 5.77 0.35
CA ILE A 74 -6.72 6.72 1.23
C ILE A 74 -7.75 7.66 1.84
N GLN A 75 -7.79 7.76 3.16
CA GLN A 75 -8.80 8.56 3.86
C GLN A 75 -8.29 9.91 4.36
N ASN A 76 -6.98 10.05 4.56
CA ASN A 76 -6.40 11.25 5.14
C ASN A 76 -4.94 11.43 4.71
N TYR A 77 -4.38 12.57 5.11
CA TYR A 77 -3.02 12.95 4.80
C TYR A 77 -1.96 12.00 5.44
N GLU A 78 -2.18 11.55 6.67
CA GLU A 78 -1.25 10.65 7.37
C GLU A 78 -1.12 9.29 6.65
N GLU A 79 -2.22 8.82 6.07
CA GLU A 79 -2.24 7.62 5.24
C GLU A 79 -1.42 7.77 3.96
N VAL A 80 -1.48 8.94 3.29
CA VAL A 80 -0.61 9.25 2.13
C VAL A 80 0.86 9.08 2.52
N VAL A 81 1.26 9.72 3.63
CA VAL A 81 2.65 9.67 4.11
C VAL A 81 3.04 8.24 4.48
N SER A 82 2.15 7.48 5.13
CA SER A 82 2.39 6.09 5.54
C SER A 82 2.58 5.14 4.35
N ILE A 83 1.79 5.32 3.29
CA ILE A 83 1.93 4.58 2.03
C ILE A 83 3.28 4.86 1.39
N LEU A 84 3.64 6.13 1.21
CA LEU A 84 4.89 6.52 0.57
C LEU A 84 6.12 6.03 1.35
N LYS A 85 6.09 6.11 2.68
CA LYS A 85 7.14 5.54 3.55
C LYS A 85 7.24 4.03 3.38
N SER A 86 6.12 3.32 3.30
CA SER A 86 6.09 1.87 3.13
C SER A 86 6.63 1.46 1.77
N LEU A 87 6.21 2.13 0.70
CA LEU A 87 6.76 1.94 -0.65
C LEU A 87 8.27 2.16 -0.68
N ASN A 88 8.76 3.24 -0.07
CA ASN A 88 10.20 3.50 0.04
C ASN A 88 10.93 2.35 0.76
N LYS A 89 10.42 1.96 1.94
CA LYS A 89 11.06 0.95 2.81
C LYS A 89 11.05 -0.45 2.20
N TYR A 90 9.89 -0.95 1.77
CA TYR A 90 9.72 -2.36 1.41
C TYR A 90 10.00 -2.63 -0.08
N MET A 91 9.73 -1.66 -0.95
CA MET A 91 10.02 -1.76 -2.39
C MET A 91 11.32 -1.07 -2.81
N LYS A 92 12.06 -0.49 -1.85
CA LYS A 92 13.34 0.22 -2.08
C LYS A 92 13.21 1.41 -3.05
N LEU A 93 12.06 2.09 -3.05
CA LEU A 93 11.79 3.25 -3.91
C LEU A 93 12.35 4.54 -3.29
N GLY A 94 13.69 4.65 -3.27
CA GLY A 94 14.42 5.75 -2.61
C GLY A 94 14.02 7.16 -3.05
N ILE A 95 13.54 7.31 -4.30
CA ILE A 95 13.06 8.59 -4.84
C ILE A 95 11.88 9.19 -4.02
N LEU A 96 11.15 8.35 -3.29
CA LEU A 96 10.00 8.77 -2.49
C LEU A 96 10.43 9.44 -1.18
N GLY A 97 11.70 9.33 -0.75
CA GLY A 97 12.20 9.98 0.46
C GLY A 97 12.00 11.49 0.44
N GLY A 98 12.48 12.16 -0.62
CA GLY A 98 12.28 13.61 -0.77
C GLY A 98 10.82 14.02 -0.92
N VAL A 99 9.96 13.15 -1.48
CA VAL A 99 8.51 13.40 -1.56
C VAL A 99 7.89 13.37 -0.16
N VAL A 100 8.26 12.38 0.67
CA VAL A 100 7.80 12.27 2.06
C VAL A 100 8.24 13.47 2.87
N ASP A 101 9.50 13.89 2.74
CA ASP A 101 10.05 15.03 3.48
C ASP A 101 9.34 16.34 3.10
N PHE A 102 9.13 16.58 1.80
CA PHE A 102 8.38 17.72 1.30
C PHE A 102 6.96 17.74 1.87
N LEU A 103 6.26 16.61 1.80
CA LEU A 103 4.91 16.50 2.30
C LEU A 103 4.89 16.86 3.80
N ILE A 104 5.74 16.24 4.62
CA ILE A 104 5.76 16.47 6.07
C ILE A 104 5.98 17.95 6.39
N GLN A 105 6.91 18.61 5.69
CA GLN A 105 7.16 20.04 5.87
C GLN A 105 5.94 20.87 5.46
N PHE A 106 5.33 20.55 4.32
CA PHE A 106 4.15 21.25 3.81
C PHE A 106 2.97 21.19 4.78
N GLN A 107 2.71 20.03 5.41
CA GLN A 107 1.66 19.90 6.42
C GLN A 107 1.94 20.77 7.65
N LYS A 108 3.20 20.86 8.06
CA LYS A 108 3.65 21.72 9.17
C LYS A 108 3.40 23.20 8.86
N ASP A 109 3.78 23.64 7.67
CA ASP A 109 3.64 25.03 7.23
C ASP A 109 2.16 25.46 7.18
N ILE A 110 1.26 24.56 6.77
CA ILE A 110 -0.20 24.79 6.82
C ILE A 110 -0.65 24.96 8.27
N SER A 111 -0.31 24.03 9.15
CA SER A 111 -0.74 24.09 10.56
C SER A 111 -0.22 25.35 11.27
N ASP A 112 1.03 25.76 11.01
CA ASP A 112 1.60 26.99 11.56
C ASP A 112 0.90 28.25 11.03
N SER A 113 0.43 28.20 9.78
CA SER A 113 -0.32 29.30 9.17
C SER A 113 -1.73 29.41 9.78
N ASP A 114 -2.41 28.29 10.01
CA ASP A 114 -3.73 28.26 10.65
C ASP A 114 -3.66 28.81 12.08
N ILE A 115 -2.62 28.46 12.84
CA ILE A 115 -2.36 29.01 14.18
C ILE A 115 -2.19 30.53 14.15
N LYS A 116 -1.42 31.04 13.18
CA LYS A 116 -1.22 32.50 13.02
C LYS A 116 -2.52 33.22 12.70
N ILE A 117 -3.37 32.65 11.84
CA ILE A 117 -4.67 33.24 11.48
C ILE A 117 -5.58 33.28 12.71
N GLN A 118 -5.66 32.19 13.49
CA GLN A 118 -6.47 32.15 14.71
C GLN A 118 -6.04 33.21 15.72
N ASN A 119 -4.73 33.40 15.93
CA ASN A 119 -4.20 34.39 16.86
C ASN A 119 -4.47 35.85 16.44
N LEU A 120 -4.74 36.12 15.16
CA LEU A 120 -5.07 37.47 14.64
C LEU A 120 -6.58 37.80 14.72
N GLN A 121 -7.42 36.81 14.98
CA GLN A 121 -8.88 36.96 15.09
C GLN A 121 -9.37 37.11 16.54
N ILE A 122 -8.45 37.20 17.50
CA ILE A 122 -8.66 37.42 18.94
C ILE A 122 -8.34 38.87 19.27
#